data_AF-A0A317HBR3-F1
#
_entry.id   AF-A0A317HBR3-F1
#
_cell.length_a   1.000
_cell.length_b   1.000
_cell.length_c   1.000
_cell.angle_alpha   90.00
_cell.angle_beta   90.00
_cell.angle_gamma   90.00
#
_symmetry.space_group_name_H-M   'P 1'
#
loop_
_entity.id
_entity.type
_entity.pdbx_description
1 polymer ?
#
loop_
_entity_poly.entity_id
_entity_poly.type
_entity_poly.pdbx_seq_one_letter_code
_entity_poly.pdbx_strand_id
1 'polypeptide(L)'
;MKPTIFFVKLLFLIGFTLSCQAGSAQTTPAHFVGTLNDANAALNAPNLKPVKGWYEAWLNKDWNLLTQVLADGFTFSSPLDDHINLKAVKERCWSNAYKMKQADVEKVVVNGDNAFVISTGWTTEGKSFRNCDYFKLKNGKIMAYECFFGPGISFPNSGK
;
A
#
# COMPACT_ATOMS: atom_id res chain seq x y z
N MET A 1 38.35 -21.99 -68.55
CA MET A 1 36.89 -22.17 -68.63
C MET A 1 36.40 -22.78 -67.32
N LYS A 2 35.49 -22.07 -66.63
CA LYS A 2 34.81 -22.27 -65.32
C LYS A 2 35.10 -23.52 -64.48
N PRO A 3 35.44 -23.37 -63.18
CA PRO A 3 35.13 -24.37 -62.16
C PRO A 3 33.80 -24.04 -61.45
N THR A 4 33.03 -25.09 -61.20
CA THR A 4 31.74 -25.08 -60.50
C THR A 4 31.97 -24.97 -58.99
N ILE A 5 31.32 -24.00 -58.35
CA ILE A 5 31.45 -23.67 -56.92
C ILE A 5 30.70 -24.71 -56.07
N PHE A 6 31.42 -25.34 -55.15
CA PHE A 6 30.87 -26.18 -54.08
C PHE A 6 30.26 -25.31 -52.97
N PHE A 7 29.05 -25.68 -52.55
CA PHE A 7 28.35 -25.20 -51.37
C PHE A 7 29.17 -25.41 -50.08
N VAL A 8 29.41 -24.34 -49.32
CA VAL A 8 29.69 -24.43 -47.88
C VAL A 8 28.73 -23.48 -47.17
N LYS A 9 27.71 -24.05 -46.52
CA LYS A 9 26.86 -23.35 -45.55
C LYS A 9 27.70 -23.05 -44.31
N LEU A 10 28.09 -21.79 -44.14
CA LEU A 10 28.67 -21.30 -42.89
C LEU A 10 27.53 -21.06 -41.89
N LEU A 11 27.40 -21.98 -40.91
CA LEU A 11 26.56 -21.82 -39.73
C LEU A 11 27.06 -20.60 -38.93
N PHE A 12 26.30 -19.51 -38.91
CA PHE A 12 26.49 -18.44 -37.93
C PHE A 12 25.80 -18.84 -36.62
N LEU A 13 26.57 -19.40 -35.68
CA LEU A 13 26.25 -19.38 -34.26
C LEU A 13 26.47 -17.94 -33.76
N ILE A 14 25.40 -17.19 -33.48
CA ILE A 14 25.48 -15.95 -32.71
C ILE A 14 24.85 -16.23 -31.35
N GLY A 15 25.69 -16.16 -30.32
CA GLY A 15 25.39 -16.59 -28.97
C GLY A 15 24.27 -15.81 -28.30
N PHE A 16 23.41 -16.55 -27.61
CA PHE A 16 22.56 -16.03 -26.55
C PHE A 16 23.46 -15.50 -25.42
N THR A 17 23.53 -14.18 -25.27
CA THR A 17 24.03 -13.58 -24.03
C THR A 17 22.89 -13.57 -23.03
N LEU A 18 22.95 -14.49 -22.06
CA LEU A 18 22.15 -14.40 -20.83
C LEU A 18 22.63 -13.18 -20.06
N SER A 19 21.91 -12.07 -20.15
CA SER A 19 22.06 -10.96 -19.21
C SER A 19 21.35 -11.36 -17.91
N CYS A 20 22.11 -11.90 -16.96
CA CYS A 20 21.70 -11.91 -15.56
C CYS A 20 21.53 -10.46 -15.11
N GLN A 21 20.30 -9.95 -15.14
CA GLN A 21 19.95 -8.76 -14.36
C GLN A 21 19.92 -9.18 -12.90
N ALA A 22 21.03 -8.95 -12.21
CA ALA A 22 21.02 -8.80 -10.76
C ALA A 22 20.09 -7.63 -10.45
N GLY A 23 18.90 -7.92 -9.93
CA GLY A 23 17.98 -6.91 -9.44
C GLY A 23 18.67 -6.10 -8.36
N SER A 24 19.05 -4.86 -8.67
CA SER A 24 19.44 -3.91 -7.65
C SER A 24 18.19 -3.62 -6.82
N ALA A 25 18.22 -4.02 -5.54
CA ALA A 25 17.31 -3.45 -4.56
C ALA A 25 17.59 -1.95 -4.52
N GLN A 26 16.74 -1.15 -5.16
CA GLN A 26 16.77 0.30 -4.99
C GLN A 26 16.48 0.60 -3.52
N THR A 27 17.53 0.93 -2.77
CA THR A 27 17.39 1.60 -1.49
C THR A 27 16.97 3.04 -1.77
N THR A 28 15.67 3.25 -1.99
CA THR A 28 15.11 4.59 -2.01
C THR A 28 15.33 5.21 -0.62
N PRO A 29 15.99 6.38 -0.52
CA PRO A 29 16.10 7.06 0.76
C PRO A 29 14.68 7.33 1.28
N ALA A 30 14.50 7.25 2.61
CA ALA A 30 13.23 7.56 3.23
C ALA A 30 12.85 9.01 2.88
N HIS A 31 11.91 9.18 1.94
CA HIS A 31 11.40 10.49 1.59
C HIS A 31 10.45 10.91 2.70
N PHE A 32 10.89 11.84 3.56
CA PHE A 32 10.00 12.55 4.45
C PHE A 32 9.19 13.54 3.63
N VAL A 33 7.88 13.32 3.55
CA VAL A 33 6.99 14.22 2.81
C VAL A 33 6.19 15.04 3.82
N GLY A 34 6.53 16.32 3.96
CA GLY A 34 5.94 17.24 4.93
C GLY A 34 5.03 18.28 4.28
N THR A 35 3.90 18.58 4.94
CA THR A 35 2.70 19.35 4.51
C THR A 35 1.59 18.50 3.86
N LEU A 36 0.31 18.85 4.10
CA LEU A 36 -0.87 18.11 3.62
C LEU A 36 -0.91 17.95 2.09
N ASN A 37 -0.47 18.98 1.35
CA ASN A 37 -0.39 18.92 -0.12
C ASN A 37 0.65 17.89 -0.56
N ASP A 38 1.78 17.84 0.14
CA ASP A 38 2.85 16.91 -0.18
C ASP A 38 2.47 15.49 0.27
N ALA A 39 1.76 15.32 1.38
CA ALA A 39 1.24 14.02 1.83
C ALA A 39 0.20 13.44 0.84
N ASN A 40 -0.71 14.27 0.32
CA ASN A 40 -1.61 13.87 -0.76
C ASN A 40 -0.86 13.54 -2.05
N ALA A 41 0.17 14.32 -2.41
CA ALA A 41 1.04 14.01 -3.53
C ALA A 41 1.80 12.68 -3.34
N ALA A 42 2.26 12.40 -2.12
CA ALA A 42 2.92 11.14 -1.76
C ALA A 42 1.97 9.94 -1.95
N LEU A 43 0.72 10.03 -1.49
CA LEU A 43 -0.27 8.96 -1.72
C LEU A 43 -0.58 8.71 -3.20
N ASN A 44 -0.34 9.69 -4.07
CA ASN A 44 -0.48 9.51 -5.52
C ASN A 44 0.72 8.81 -6.17
N ALA A 45 1.81 8.55 -5.44
CA ALA A 45 2.96 7.81 -5.95
C ALA A 45 2.54 6.39 -6.39
N PRO A 46 3.10 5.84 -7.49
CA PRO A 46 2.67 4.54 -8.02
C PRO A 46 2.72 3.39 -7.01
N ASN A 47 3.71 3.37 -6.13
CA ASN A 47 3.89 2.37 -5.09
C ASN A 47 2.91 2.52 -3.90
N LEU A 48 2.25 3.67 -3.75
CA LEU A 48 1.28 3.94 -2.68
C LEU A 48 -0.18 3.90 -3.13
N LYS A 49 -0.45 3.61 -4.41
CA LYS A 49 -1.80 3.36 -4.93
C LYS A 49 -2.66 2.44 -4.04
N PRO A 50 -2.18 1.28 -3.54
CA PRO A 50 -3.01 0.44 -2.67
C PRO A 50 -3.29 1.09 -1.30
N VAL A 51 -2.36 1.88 -0.75
CA VAL A 51 -2.57 2.64 0.50
C VAL A 51 -3.63 3.73 0.29
N LYS A 52 -3.55 4.46 -0.81
CA LYS A 52 -4.59 5.42 -1.19
C LYS A 52 -5.96 4.73 -1.34
N GLY A 53 -6.00 3.61 -2.06
CA GLY A 53 -7.21 2.82 -2.25
C GLY A 53 -7.79 2.25 -0.95
N TRP A 54 -6.96 1.96 0.05
CA TRP A 54 -7.41 1.61 1.40
C TRP A 54 -8.26 2.73 2.02
N TYR A 55 -7.75 3.96 2.07
CA TYR A 55 -8.52 5.10 2.61
C TYR A 55 -9.79 5.37 1.80
N GLU A 56 -9.70 5.35 0.46
CA GLU A 56 -10.85 5.53 -0.43
C GLU A 56 -11.93 4.47 -0.18
N ALA A 57 -11.55 3.21 0.02
CA ALA A 57 -12.49 2.13 0.29
C ALA A 57 -13.27 2.36 1.59
N TRP A 58 -12.60 2.76 2.67
CA TRP A 58 -13.26 3.08 3.95
C TRP A 58 -14.20 4.29 3.82
N LEU A 59 -13.74 5.38 3.19
CA LEU A 59 -14.52 6.61 3.04
C LEU A 59 -15.73 6.43 2.11
N ASN A 60 -15.59 5.63 1.06
CA ASN A 60 -16.65 5.34 0.09
C ASN A 60 -17.51 4.12 0.46
N LYS A 61 -17.19 3.45 1.58
CA LYS A 61 -17.86 2.21 2.01
C LYS A 61 -17.81 1.13 0.92
N ASP A 62 -16.71 1.12 0.16
CA ASP A 62 -16.50 0.21 -0.97
C ASP A 62 -15.70 -1.01 -0.51
N TRP A 63 -16.43 -2.06 -0.15
CA TRP A 63 -15.81 -3.32 0.24
C TRP A 63 -15.06 -4.01 -0.91
N ASN A 64 -15.50 -3.81 -2.14
CA ASN A 64 -14.87 -4.45 -3.30
C ASN A 64 -13.52 -3.79 -3.60
N LEU A 65 -13.44 -2.45 -3.52
CA LEU A 65 -12.17 -1.75 -3.60
C LEU A 65 -11.24 -2.17 -2.45
N LEU A 66 -11.77 -2.27 -1.21
CA LEU A 66 -10.98 -2.73 -0.08
C LEU A 66 -10.34 -4.08 -0.39
N THR A 67 -11.12 -5.09 -0.79
CA THR A 67 -10.57 -6.43 -1.05
C THR A 67 -9.61 -6.46 -2.23
N GLN A 68 -9.82 -5.61 -3.24
CA GLN A 68 -8.92 -5.50 -4.39
C GLN A 68 -7.54 -4.95 -4.02
N VAL A 69 -7.39 -4.11 -3.00
CA VAL A 69 -6.06 -3.56 -2.65
C VAL A 69 -5.23 -4.48 -1.76
N LEU A 70 -5.80 -5.58 -1.26
CA LEU A 70 -5.16 -6.50 -0.33
C LEU A 70 -4.47 -7.66 -1.06
N ALA A 71 -3.41 -8.16 -0.45
CA ALA A 71 -2.73 -9.38 -0.90
C ALA A 71 -3.39 -10.60 -0.26
N ASP A 72 -3.17 -11.77 -0.87
CA ASP A 72 -3.52 -13.05 -0.25
C ASP A 72 -2.80 -13.19 1.10
N GLY A 73 -3.54 -13.65 2.12
CA GLY A 73 -3.02 -13.78 3.49
C GLY A 73 -2.93 -12.46 4.27
N PHE A 74 -3.64 -11.41 3.84
CA PHE A 74 -3.71 -10.14 4.55
C PHE A 74 -4.02 -10.28 6.05
N THR A 75 -3.32 -9.50 6.87
CA THR A 75 -3.53 -9.37 8.31
C THR A 75 -3.81 -7.92 8.72
N PHE A 76 -4.67 -7.76 9.72
CA PHE A 76 -5.04 -6.49 10.31
C PHE A 76 -4.75 -6.50 11.81
N SER A 77 -4.09 -5.46 12.31
CA SER A 77 -3.90 -5.24 13.74
C SER A 77 -4.36 -3.85 14.15
N SER A 78 -4.87 -3.74 15.37
CA SER A 78 -5.19 -2.48 16.05
C SER A 78 -4.98 -2.66 17.55
N PRO A 79 -5.15 -1.63 18.39
CA PRO A 79 -5.11 -1.83 19.84
C PRO A 79 -6.17 -2.82 20.38
N LEU A 80 -7.18 -3.17 19.57
CA LEU A 80 -8.28 -4.07 19.93
C LEU A 80 -8.18 -5.45 19.25
N ASP A 81 -7.32 -5.61 18.24
CA ASP A 81 -7.25 -6.82 17.42
C ASP A 81 -5.80 -7.13 17.05
N ASP A 82 -5.40 -8.40 17.13
CA ASP A 82 -4.05 -8.87 16.84
C ASP A 82 -4.05 -9.79 15.61
N HIS A 83 -3.48 -9.30 14.48
CA HIS A 83 -3.29 -10.03 13.22
C HIS A 83 -4.52 -10.80 12.72
N ILE A 84 -5.71 -10.20 12.83
CA ILE A 84 -6.95 -10.82 12.38
C ILE A 84 -7.01 -10.89 10.84
N ASN A 85 -7.69 -11.92 10.33
CA ASN A 85 -7.86 -12.09 8.88
C ASN A 85 -8.99 -11.20 8.32
N LEU A 86 -9.08 -11.13 6.98
CA LEU A 86 -10.07 -10.29 6.29
C LEU A 86 -11.53 -10.61 6.65
N LYS A 87 -11.87 -11.87 6.94
CA LYS A 87 -13.21 -12.25 7.40
C LYS A 87 -13.53 -11.61 8.74
N ALA A 88 -12.60 -11.68 9.69
CA ALA A 88 -12.75 -11.03 10.99
C ALA A 88 -12.81 -9.51 10.86
N VAL A 89 -12.03 -8.90 9.96
CA VAL A 89 -12.12 -7.45 9.66
C VAL A 89 -13.54 -7.08 9.18
N LYS A 90 -14.12 -7.90 8.29
CA LYS A 90 -15.49 -7.66 7.79
C LYS A 90 -16.51 -7.68 8.93
N GLU A 91 -16.38 -8.63 9.85
CA GLU A 91 -17.34 -8.84 10.94
C GLU A 91 -17.20 -7.80 12.05
N ARG A 92 -15.98 -7.43 12.40
CA ARG A 92 -15.68 -6.63 13.60
C ARG A 92 -15.48 -5.15 13.30
N CYS A 93 -14.81 -4.83 12.20
CA CYS A 93 -14.29 -3.49 11.96
C CYS A 93 -15.08 -2.74 10.88
N TRP A 94 -15.60 -3.45 9.87
CA TRP A 94 -16.17 -2.80 8.68
C TRP A 94 -17.38 -1.90 8.96
N SER A 95 -18.16 -2.19 10.01
CA SER A 95 -19.26 -1.31 10.42
C SER A 95 -18.80 0.12 10.73
N ASN A 96 -17.52 0.31 11.09
CA ASN A 96 -16.93 1.62 11.33
C ASN A 96 -16.85 2.48 10.06
N ALA A 97 -16.79 1.89 8.86
CA ALA A 97 -16.77 2.63 7.59
C ALA A 97 -18.00 3.54 7.44
N TYR A 98 -19.16 3.08 7.91
CA TYR A 98 -20.41 3.84 7.86
C TYR A 98 -20.44 5.03 8.82
N LYS A 99 -19.53 5.06 9.79
CA LYS A 99 -19.36 6.20 10.69
C LYS A 99 -18.33 7.19 10.15
N MET A 100 -17.51 6.82 9.17
CA MET A 100 -16.46 7.69 8.63
C MET A 100 -17.02 8.70 7.63
N LYS A 101 -16.63 9.96 7.82
CA LYS A 101 -16.94 11.09 6.94
C LYS A 101 -15.72 11.52 6.14
N GLN A 102 -14.56 11.61 6.78
CA GLN A 102 -13.35 12.17 6.20
C GLN A 102 -12.10 11.56 6.85
N ALA A 103 -11.01 11.51 6.11
CA ALA A 103 -9.67 11.21 6.62
C ALA A 103 -8.66 12.12 5.90
N ASP A 104 -8.03 13.00 6.66
CA ASP A 104 -6.99 13.89 6.18
C ASP A 104 -5.63 13.26 6.48
N VAL A 105 -4.90 12.95 5.42
CA VAL A 105 -3.57 12.34 5.51
C VAL A 105 -2.54 13.46 5.67
N GLU A 106 -2.00 13.57 6.88
CA GLU A 106 -1.10 14.67 7.30
C GLU A 106 0.35 14.43 6.93
N LYS A 107 0.80 13.17 7.04
CA LYS A 107 2.19 12.78 6.81
C LYS A 107 2.24 11.40 6.20
N VAL A 108 3.18 11.19 5.29
CA VAL A 108 3.49 9.88 4.74
C VAL A 108 5.00 9.70 4.76
N VAL A 109 5.47 8.57 5.29
CA VAL A 109 6.87 8.16 5.26
C VAL A 109 6.95 6.79 4.63
N VAL A 110 7.81 6.63 3.63
CA VAL A 110 8.01 5.36 2.91
C VAL A 110 9.42 4.85 3.15
N ASN A 111 9.54 3.55 3.43
CA ASN A 111 10.82 2.86 3.54
C ASN A 111 10.72 1.48 2.87
N GLY A 112 11.20 1.38 1.63
CA GLY A 112 11.03 0.19 0.80
C GLY A 112 9.55 -0.16 0.63
N ASP A 113 9.19 -1.38 1.04
CA ASP A 113 7.82 -1.89 1.00
C ASP A 113 6.95 -1.47 2.18
N ASN A 114 7.41 -0.55 3.03
CA ASN A 114 6.68 -0.11 4.21
C ASN A 114 6.25 1.34 4.07
N ALA A 115 5.03 1.66 4.52
CA ALA A 115 4.51 3.01 4.57
C ALA A 115 3.92 3.32 5.95
N PHE A 116 4.29 4.47 6.51
CA PHE A 116 3.68 5.03 7.71
C PHE A 116 2.87 6.25 7.31
N VAL A 117 1.65 6.34 7.82
CA VAL A 117 0.74 7.44 7.56
C VAL A 117 0.25 7.99 8.89
N ILE A 118 0.31 9.31 9.08
CA ILE A 118 -0.44 9.96 10.14
C ILE A 118 -1.67 10.59 9.49
N SER A 119 -2.85 10.23 9.99
CA SER A 119 -4.11 10.77 9.51
C SER A 119 -4.98 11.26 10.65
N THR A 120 -5.75 12.31 10.41
CA THR A 120 -6.87 12.71 11.26
C THR A 120 -8.16 12.34 10.55
N GLY A 121 -9.05 11.62 11.22
CA GLY A 121 -10.35 11.23 10.70
C GLY A 121 -11.48 11.93 11.45
N TRP A 122 -12.60 12.10 10.74
CA TRP A 122 -13.84 12.63 11.29
C TRP A 122 -14.99 11.69 11.01
N THR A 123 -15.87 11.56 11.99
CA THR A 123 -17.09 10.78 11.85
C THR A 123 -18.26 11.62 11.34
N THR A 124 -19.32 10.96 10.89
CA THR A 124 -20.59 11.58 10.52
C THR A 124 -21.29 12.29 11.69
N GLU A 125 -20.95 11.91 12.92
CA GLU A 125 -21.45 12.52 14.17
C GLU A 125 -20.58 13.68 14.67
N GLY A 126 -19.58 14.11 13.90
CA GLY A 126 -18.69 15.22 14.27
C GLY A 126 -17.61 14.87 15.29
N LYS A 127 -17.40 13.58 15.58
CA LYS A 127 -16.29 13.07 16.39
C LYS A 127 -15.01 13.04 15.57
N SER A 128 -13.86 13.08 16.24
CA SER A 128 -12.55 13.02 15.59
C SER A 128 -11.65 11.96 16.21
N PHE A 129 -10.76 11.41 15.40
CA PHE A 129 -9.71 10.50 15.83
C PHE A 129 -8.45 10.79 15.02
N ARG A 130 -7.29 10.46 15.58
CA ARG A 130 -6.01 10.58 14.89
C ARG A 130 -5.26 9.28 15.02
N ASN A 131 -4.84 8.71 13.90
CA ASN A 131 -4.15 7.42 13.88
C ASN A 131 -2.77 7.55 13.26
N CYS A 132 -1.86 6.70 13.72
CA CYS A 132 -0.71 6.30 12.94
C CYS A 132 -1.03 4.95 12.31
N ASP A 133 -0.89 4.86 10.99
CA ASP A 133 -1.22 3.71 10.19
C ASP A 133 0.06 3.18 9.56
N TYR A 134 0.37 1.90 9.79
CA TYR A 134 1.50 1.22 9.19
C TYR A 134 1.00 0.21 8.16
N PHE A 135 1.54 0.28 6.95
CA PHE A 135 1.24 -0.63 5.86
C PHE A 135 2.50 -1.35 5.45
N LYS A 136 2.40 -2.68 5.32
CA LYS A 136 3.38 -3.49 4.63
C LYS A 136 2.83 -3.88 3.27
N LEU A 137 3.57 -3.54 2.22
CA LEU A 137 3.24 -3.79 0.84
C LEU A 137 3.97 -5.03 0.32
N LYS A 138 3.36 -5.71 -0.64
CA LYS A 138 3.99 -6.80 -1.38
C LYS A 138 3.37 -6.84 -2.78
N ASN A 139 4.19 -6.75 -3.81
CA ASN A 139 3.75 -6.83 -5.21
C ASN A 139 2.58 -5.88 -5.54
N GLY A 140 2.61 -4.64 -5.01
CA GLY A 140 1.58 -3.63 -5.26
C GLY A 140 0.26 -3.84 -4.51
N LYS A 141 0.23 -4.70 -3.49
CA LYS A 141 -0.92 -4.95 -2.60
C LYS A 141 -0.52 -4.78 -1.14
N ILE A 142 -1.48 -4.57 -0.25
CA ILE A 142 -1.26 -4.53 1.21
C ILE A 142 -1.27 -5.96 1.75
N MET A 143 -0.15 -6.40 2.32
CA MET A 143 -0.04 -7.71 2.98
C MET A 143 -0.31 -7.63 4.49
N ALA A 144 -0.06 -6.48 5.12
CA ALA A 144 -0.40 -6.25 6.52
C ALA A 144 -0.73 -4.76 6.73
N TYR A 145 -1.67 -4.51 7.64
CA TYR A 145 -1.99 -3.18 8.13
C TYR A 145 -2.04 -3.20 9.65
N GLU A 146 -1.40 -2.20 10.27
CA GLU A 146 -1.44 -1.98 11.71
C GLU A 146 -1.90 -0.55 11.99
N CYS A 147 -2.95 -0.41 12.78
CA CYS A 147 -3.44 0.87 13.25
C CYS A 147 -2.96 1.12 14.68
N PHE A 148 -2.44 2.31 14.95
CA PHE A 148 -2.14 2.80 16.29
C PHE A 148 -3.05 3.98 16.59
N PHE A 149 -3.92 3.80 17.58
CA PHE A 149 -4.86 4.84 18.00
C PHE A 149 -4.12 5.97 18.71
N GLY A 150 -4.27 7.19 18.20
CA GLY A 150 -3.84 8.42 18.82
C GLY A 150 -4.99 9.14 19.53
N PRO A 151 -4.87 10.46 19.75
CA PRO A 151 -5.86 11.24 20.49
C PRO A 151 -7.12 11.50 19.65
N GLY A 152 -8.19 11.96 20.31
CA GLY A 152 -9.38 12.48 19.62
C GLY A 152 -10.64 12.50 20.47
N ILE A 153 -11.73 12.98 19.88
CA ILE A 153 -13.04 13.07 20.53
C ILE A 153 -13.85 11.82 20.20
N SER A 154 -13.45 10.68 20.78
CA SER A 154 -13.96 9.32 20.53
C SER A 154 -13.89 8.78 19.07
N PHE A 155 -13.72 7.45 18.96
CA PHE A 155 -14.13 6.53 17.88
C PHE A 155 -13.15 6.11 16.77
N PRO A 156 -12.77 4.82 16.76
CA PRO A 156 -12.05 4.24 17.89
C PRO A 156 -10.75 5.02 18.08
N ASN A 157 -10.41 5.34 19.32
CA ASN A 157 -9.19 6.10 19.63
C ASN A 157 -8.64 5.69 20.99
N SER A 158 -7.54 6.31 21.42
CA SER A 158 -6.86 5.97 22.69
C SER A 158 -7.57 6.49 23.95
N GLY A 159 -8.67 7.24 23.81
CA GLY A 159 -9.41 7.84 24.93
C GLY A 159 -8.68 8.98 25.64
N LYS A 160 -7.56 9.47 25.07
CA LYS A 160 -6.74 10.56 25.61
C LYS A 160 -6.75 11.78 24.69
#